data_AF-A0A5N6ITE9-F1
#
_entry.id   AF-A0A5N6ITE9-F1
#
_cell.length_a   1.000
_cell.length_b   1.000
_cell.length_c   1.000
_cell.angle_alpha   90.00
_cell.angle_beta   90.00
_cell.angle_gamma   90.00
#
_symmetry.space_group_name_H-M   'P 1'
#
loop_
_entity.id
_entity.type
_entity.pdbx_description
1 polymer ?
#
loop_
_entity_poly.entity_id
_entity_poly.type
_entity_poly.pdbx_seq_one_letter_code
_entity_poly.pdbx_strand_id
1 'polypeptide(L)'
;MLQIPLSCTWAISAFGTAKFWYPEFAGTQWQVYLCYVLVVIVTLIPIFLVPQKHIDRLTQTAMYLSVVGLFLVIIVCLSMGRDHYRPTNIVEYHGSSGWGPGPAWLMSIGIGQYCFAATGACTHIAEEMPSPGRKLPQVINMTMVIGVLRAFLPSMEVFYQATENKVAATILQTYLTLLYYTCVPSQWIASSRIA
;
A
#
# COMPACT_ATOMS: atom_id res chain seq x y z
N MET A 1 -1.24 18.02 1.79
CA MET A 1 -2.26 17.43 2.71
C MET A 1 -2.57 15.95 2.43
N LEU A 2 -2.27 15.40 1.25
CA LEU A 2 -2.50 13.99 0.89
C LEU A 2 -1.52 12.96 1.50
N GLN A 3 -0.49 13.39 2.22
CA GLN A 3 0.60 12.52 2.70
C GLN A 3 0.38 11.96 4.12
N ILE A 4 -0.33 12.70 4.98
CA ILE A 4 -0.72 12.27 6.32
C ILE A 4 -1.46 10.91 6.31
N PRO A 5 -2.40 10.62 5.37
CA PRO A 5 -3.08 9.33 5.38
C PRO A 5 -2.17 8.13 5.02
N LEU A 6 -1.10 8.31 4.24
CA LEU A 6 -0.24 7.20 3.79
C LEU A 6 0.64 6.66 4.94
N SER A 7 1.23 7.55 5.73
CA SER A 7 1.97 7.19 6.95
C SER A 7 1.04 6.64 8.05
N CYS A 8 -0.21 7.11 8.12
CA CYS A 8 -1.23 6.54 9.01
C CYS A 8 -1.54 5.08 8.67
N THR A 9 -1.64 4.71 7.38
CA THR A 9 -1.92 3.32 6.95
C THR A 9 -0.82 2.35 7.40
N TRP A 10 0.44 2.79 7.43
CA TRP A 10 1.55 1.98 7.94
C TRP A 10 1.43 1.72 9.44
N ALA A 11 1.22 2.78 10.23
CA ALA A 11 1.05 2.64 11.66
C ALA A 11 -0.09 1.65 11.95
N ILE A 12 -1.24 1.82 11.31
CA ILE A 12 -2.40 0.92 11.47
C ILE A 12 -2.05 -0.53 11.10
N SER A 13 -1.28 -0.75 10.03
CA SER A 13 -0.85 -2.10 9.61
C SER A 13 0.15 -2.74 10.59
N ALA A 14 1.07 -1.95 11.14
CA ALA A 14 2.04 -2.39 12.14
C ALA A 14 1.36 -2.75 13.47
N PHE A 15 0.45 -1.90 13.96
CA PHE A 15 -0.37 -2.18 15.15
C PHE A 15 -1.32 -3.36 14.91
N GLY A 16 -1.87 -3.51 13.70
CA GLY A 16 -2.67 -4.67 13.30
C GLY A 16 -1.87 -5.97 13.36
N THR A 17 -0.62 -5.95 12.90
CA THR A 17 0.30 -7.10 12.99
C THR A 17 0.67 -7.42 14.44
N ALA A 18 0.91 -6.40 15.26
CA ALA A 18 1.20 -6.59 16.69
C ALA A 18 0.00 -7.18 17.45
N LYS A 19 -1.22 -6.69 17.18
CA LYS A 19 -2.48 -7.21 17.74
C LYS A 19 -2.75 -8.66 17.31
N PHE A 20 -2.34 -9.03 16.09
CA PHE A 20 -2.48 -10.38 15.57
C PHE A 20 -1.63 -11.42 16.34
N TRP A 21 -0.46 -11.02 16.83
CA TRP A 21 0.41 -11.87 17.67
C TRP A 21 0.05 -11.80 19.15
N TYR A 22 -0.29 -10.61 19.64
CA TYR A 22 -0.63 -10.35 21.04
C TYR A 22 -2.06 -9.79 21.10
N PRO A 23 -3.09 -10.62 21.34
CA PRO A 23 -4.48 -10.18 21.32
C PRO A 23 -4.81 -9.13 22.41
N GLU A 24 -4.05 -9.13 23.52
CA GLU A 24 -4.15 -8.13 24.61
C GLU A 24 -3.46 -6.80 24.28
N PHE A 25 -2.73 -6.71 23.17
CA PHE A 25 -2.03 -5.49 22.79
C PHE A 25 -2.99 -4.46 22.20
N ALA A 26 -3.44 -3.54 23.03
CA ALA A 26 -4.16 -2.34 22.61
C ALA A 26 -3.16 -1.18 22.45
N GLY A 27 -2.81 -0.84 21.21
CA GLY A 27 -1.98 0.33 20.92
C GLY A 27 -2.66 1.59 21.41
N THR A 28 -2.06 2.27 22.38
CA THR A 28 -2.60 3.55 22.88
C THR A 28 -2.39 4.65 21.84
N GLN A 29 -3.26 5.67 21.82
CA GLN A 29 -3.21 6.74 20.80
C GLN A 29 -1.84 7.43 20.71
N TRP A 30 -1.12 7.58 21.83
CA TRP A 30 0.21 8.18 21.85
C TRP A 30 1.28 7.29 21.19
N GLN A 31 1.16 5.96 21.31
CA GLN A 31 2.05 5.02 20.64
C GLN A 31 1.84 5.06 19.13
N VAL A 32 0.59 5.18 18.69
CA VAL A 32 0.25 5.36 17.27
C VAL A 32 0.83 6.67 16.73
N TYR A 33 0.76 7.75 17.51
CA TYR A 33 1.39 9.02 17.14
C TYR A 33 2.92 8.95 17.04
N LEU A 34 3.60 8.33 17.99
CA LEU A 34 5.07 8.16 17.91
C LEU A 34 5.48 7.28 16.73
N CYS A 35 4.72 6.21 16.47
CA CYS A 35 4.91 5.38 15.29
C CYS A 35 4.77 6.23 14.02
N TYR A 36 3.74 7.07 13.95
CA TYR A 36 3.56 8.01 12.84
C TYR A 36 4.77 8.95 12.65
N VAL A 37 5.26 9.57 13.72
CA VAL A 37 6.45 10.44 13.65
C VAL A 37 7.68 9.67 13.18
N LEU A 38 7.84 8.43 13.65
CA LEU A 38 8.94 7.56 13.23
C LEU A 38 8.87 7.21 11.74
N VAL A 39 7.70 6.88 11.17
CA VAL A 39 7.61 6.67 9.71
C VAL A 39 8.03 7.92 8.97
N VAL A 40 7.53 9.09 9.39
CA VAL A 40 7.82 10.35 8.71
C VAL A 40 9.32 10.58 8.69
N ILE A 41 10.00 10.45 9.82
CA ILE A 41 11.45 10.58 9.90
C ILE A 41 12.14 9.56 8.97
N VAL A 42 11.75 8.29 9.03
CA VAL A 42 12.36 7.22 8.23
C VAL A 42 12.16 7.49 6.74
N THR A 43 10.96 7.89 6.30
CA THR A 43 10.66 8.25 4.90
C THR A 43 11.43 9.47 4.39
N LEU A 44 11.83 10.38 5.28
CA LEU A 44 12.64 11.56 4.92
C LEU A 44 14.12 11.22 4.68
N ILE A 45 14.64 10.15 5.29
CA ILE A 45 16.04 9.72 5.15
C ILE A 45 16.46 9.52 3.68
N PRO A 46 15.76 8.74 2.84
CA PRO A 46 16.15 8.54 1.44
C PRO A 46 16.06 9.83 0.61
N ILE A 47 15.24 10.80 1.00
CA ILE A 47 15.12 12.08 0.28
C ILE A 47 16.38 12.94 0.48
N PHE A 48 16.95 12.94 1.69
CA PHE A 48 18.16 13.73 1.99
C PHE A 48 19.46 12.99 1.66
N LEU A 49 19.47 11.65 1.66
CA LEU A 49 20.68 10.86 1.42
C LEU A 49 20.93 10.53 -0.06
N VAL A 50 19.91 10.46 -0.91
CA VAL A 50 20.07 10.02 -2.30
C VAL A 50 20.38 11.21 -3.21
N PRO A 51 21.54 11.23 -3.90
CA PRO A 51 21.86 12.28 -4.85
C PRO A 51 20.85 12.29 -6.01
N GLN A 52 20.47 13.48 -6.46
CA GLN A 52 19.43 13.72 -7.48
C GLN A 52 19.63 12.91 -8.78
N LYS A 53 20.89 12.56 -9.11
CA LYS A 53 21.26 11.73 -10.27
C LYS A 53 20.77 10.28 -10.21
N HIS A 54 20.50 9.73 -9.02
CA HIS A 54 20.09 8.33 -8.84
C HIS A 54 18.58 8.15 -8.66
N ILE A 55 17.82 9.25 -8.70
CA ILE A 55 16.37 9.28 -8.49
C ILE A 55 15.63 8.43 -9.54
N ASP A 56 16.03 8.51 -10.81
CA ASP A 56 15.38 7.75 -11.88
C ASP A 56 15.62 6.25 -11.71
N ARG A 57 16.83 5.84 -11.31
CA ARG A 57 17.13 4.45 -10.97
C ARG A 57 16.32 3.98 -9.77
N LEU A 58 16.19 4.79 -8.72
CA LEU A 58 15.41 4.43 -7.54
C LEU A 58 13.94 4.17 -7.92
N THR A 59 13.34 5.06 -8.70
CA THR A 59 11.95 4.93 -9.17
C THR A 59 11.77 3.69 -10.05
N GLN A 60 12.70 3.43 -10.97
CA GLN A 60 12.68 2.25 -11.82
C GLN A 60 12.84 0.95 -11.01
N THR A 61 13.74 0.92 -10.01
CA THR A 61 13.90 -0.24 -9.13
C THR A 61 12.66 -0.48 -8.25
N ALA A 62 12.01 0.56 -7.73
CA ALA A 62 10.78 0.43 -6.96
C ALA A 62 9.63 -0.11 -7.81
N MET A 63 9.55 0.30 -9.08
CA MET A 63 8.58 -0.24 -10.05
C MET A 63 8.83 -1.72 -10.30
N TYR A 64 10.07 -2.13 -10.59
CA TYR A 64 10.40 -3.55 -10.79
C TYR A 64 10.13 -4.38 -9.53
N LEU A 65 10.55 -3.89 -8.36
CA LEU A 65 10.35 -4.54 -7.08
C LEU A 65 8.86 -4.73 -6.78
N SER A 66 8.02 -3.75 -7.10
CA SER A 66 6.56 -3.84 -6.94
C SER A 66 5.94 -4.91 -7.84
N VAL A 67 6.39 -5.02 -9.10
CA VAL A 67 5.89 -6.03 -10.04
C VAL A 67 6.32 -7.43 -9.61
N VAL A 68 7.60 -7.61 -9.25
CA VAL A 68 8.11 -8.89 -8.74
C VAL A 68 7.38 -9.29 -7.45
N GLY A 69 7.17 -8.34 -6.55
CA GLY A 69 6.45 -8.55 -5.30
C GLY A 69 5.00 -9.00 -5.51
N LEU A 70 4.32 -8.45 -6.51
CA LEU A 70 2.99 -8.90 -6.92
C LEU A 70 3.00 -10.40 -7.31
N PHE A 71 3.93 -10.80 -8.17
CA PHE A 71 4.03 -12.20 -8.59
C PHE A 71 4.36 -13.13 -7.43
N LEU A 72 5.26 -12.73 -6.52
CA LEU A 72 5.58 -13.50 -5.32
C LEU A 72 4.34 -13.74 -4.45
N VAL A 73 3.53 -12.70 -4.23
CA VAL A 73 2.30 -12.81 -3.43
C VAL A 73 1.30 -13.76 -4.09
N ILE A 74 1.11 -13.64 -5.41
CA ILE A 74 0.23 -14.54 -6.17
C ILE A 74 0.70 -15.99 -6.06
N ILE A 75 2.00 -16.25 -6.24
CA ILE A 75 2.58 -17.60 -6.16
C ILE A 75 2.40 -18.18 -4.75
N VAL A 76 2.71 -17.41 -3.71
CA VAL A 76 2.58 -17.85 -2.31
C VAL A 76 1.13 -18.19 -2.00
N CYS A 77 0.18 -17.30 -2.31
CA CYS A 77 -1.25 -17.53 -2.10
C CYS A 77 -1.76 -18.78 -2.84
N LEU A 78 -1.38 -18.97 -4.11
CA LEU A 78 -1.80 -20.14 -4.89
C LEU A 78 -1.15 -21.44 -4.40
N SER A 79 0.09 -21.39 -3.92
CA SER A 79 0.81 -22.57 -3.45
C SER A 79 0.31 -23.08 -2.09
N MET A 80 -0.09 -22.17 -1.21
CA MET A 80 -0.50 -22.49 0.17
C MET A 80 -2.03 -22.61 0.32
N GLY A 81 -2.82 -22.01 -0.57
CA GLY A 81 -4.28 -21.94 -0.46
C GLY A 81 -5.06 -23.23 -0.78
N ARG A 82 -4.49 -24.42 -0.63
CA ARG A 82 -5.24 -25.68 -0.85
C ARG A 82 -5.99 -26.10 0.43
N ASP A 83 -7.30 -26.29 0.24
CA ASP A 83 -8.24 -27.04 1.10
C ASP A 83 -9.01 -26.35 2.24
N HIS A 84 -8.82 -25.06 2.56
CA HIS A 84 -9.42 -24.49 3.80
C HIS A 84 -10.07 -23.09 3.67
N TYR A 85 -10.77 -22.82 2.57
CA TYR A 85 -11.56 -21.58 2.40
C TYR A 85 -12.80 -21.57 3.31
N ARG A 86 -12.81 -20.69 4.33
CA ARG A 86 -13.99 -20.45 5.18
C ARG A 86 -14.80 -19.27 4.62
N PRO A 87 -15.94 -19.52 3.95
CA PRO A 87 -16.70 -18.46 3.29
C PRO A 87 -17.28 -17.42 4.27
N THR A 88 -17.49 -17.78 5.54
CA THR A 88 -18.14 -16.94 6.56
C THR A 88 -17.42 -15.62 6.81
N ASN A 89 -16.09 -15.59 6.73
CA ASN A 89 -15.29 -14.39 7.02
C ASN A 89 -15.40 -13.29 5.94
N ILE A 90 -16.00 -13.60 4.79
CA ILE A 90 -16.09 -12.69 3.63
C ILE A 90 -17.51 -12.14 3.51
N VAL A 91 -18.50 -12.87 4.04
CA VAL A 91 -19.91 -12.48 4.05
C VAL A 91 -20.31 -11.74 5.32
N GLU A 92 -19.61 -11.98 6.44
CA GLU A 92 -19.91 -11.30 7.71
C GLU A 92 -19.21 -9.94 7.81
N TYR A 93 -20.00 -8.89 8.06
CA TYR A 93 -19.49 -7.55 8.34
C TYR A 93 -19.02 -7.46 9.80
N HIS A 94 -17.72 -7.30 10.00
CA HIS A 94 -17.10 -7.06 11.31
C HIS A 94 -16.60 -5.61 11.39
N GLY A 95 -17.43 -4.70 11.89
CA GLY A 95 -17.11 -3.27 12.00
C GLY A 95 -16.29 -2.94 13.24
N SER A 96 -15.02 -2.57 13.08
CA SER A 96 -14.16 -2.06 14.18
C SER A 96 -14.26 -0.54 14.38
N SER A 97 -14.87 0.17 13.44
CA SER A 97 -14.90 1.64 13.38
C SER A 97 -16.00 2.30 14.20
N GLY A 98 -16.96 1.53 14.74
CA GLY A 98 -18.14 2.05 15.45
C GLY A 98 -19.23 2.63 14.55
N TRP A 99 -19.02 2.66 13.22
CA TRP A 99 -20.00 3.13 12.24
C TRP A 99 -20.84 1.97 11.68
N GLY A 100 -22.09 2.27 11.32
CA GLY A 100 -22.96 1.31 10.64
C GLY A 100 -22.40 0.86 9.28
N PRO A 101 -22.93 -0.24 8.68
CA PRO A 101 -22.37 -0.83 7.46
C PRO A 101 -22.29 0.13 6.27
N GLY A 102 -23.30 0.98 6.07
CA GLY A 102 -23.35 1.93 4.95
C GLY A 102 -22.23 2.98 4.99
N PRO A 103 -22.12 3.77 6.09
CA PRO A 103 -21.01 4.72 6.25
C PRO A 103 -19.63 4.06 6.24
N ALA A 104 -19.48 2.89 6.85
CA ALA A 104 -18.21 2.15 6.84
C ALA A 104 -17.81 1.71 5.42
N TRP A 105 -18.77 1.28 4.60
CA TRP A 105 -18.54 0.94 3.19
C TRP A 105 -18.10 2.16 2.37
N LEU A 106 -18.79 3.31 2.54
CA LEU A 106 -18.41 4.56 1.86
C LEU A 106 -17.00 5.03 2.27
N MET A 107 -16.67 4.96 3.56
CA MET A 107 -15.33 5.30 4.04
C MET A 107 -14.25 4.36 3.48
N SER A 108 -14.57 3.06 3.35
CA SER A 108 -13.65 2.07 2.76
C SER A 108 -13.39 2.36 1.28
N ILE A 109 -14.41 2.75 0.51
CA ILE A 109 -14.24 3.22 -0.88
C ILE A 109 -13.35 4.46 -0.92
N GLY A 110 -13.58 5.42 -0.01
CA GLY A 110 -12.75 6.62 0.10
C GLY A 110 -11.27 6.28 0.31
N ILE A 111 -10.97 5.34 1.23
CA ILE A 111 -9.61 4.82 1.46
C ILE A 111 -9.05 4.17 0.18
N GLY A 112 -9.87 3.39 -0.54
CA GLY A 112 -9.49 2.78 -1.82
C GLY A 112 -9.17 3.80 -2.93
N GLN A 113 -9.89 4.93 -2.99
CA GLN A 113 -9.62 5.99 -3.98
C GLN A 113 -8.24 6.65 -3.76
N TYR A 114 -7.76 6.76 -2.52
CA TYR A 114 -6.45 7.36 -2.24
C TYR A 114 -5.30 6.61 -2.93
N CYS A 115 -5.43 5.30 -3.18
CA CYS A 115 -4.44 4.51 -3.92
C CYS A 115 -4.22 5.02 -5.36
N PHE A 116 -5.20 5.73 -5.93
CA PHE A 116 -5.17 6.28 -7.29
C PHE A 116 -5.01 7.81 -7.31
N ALA A 117 -4.72 8.46 -6.17
CA ALA A 117 -4.55 9.91 -6.13
C ALA A 117 -3.36 10.41 -6.96
N ALA A 118 -2.30 9.58 -7.11
CA ALA A 118 -1.09 9.94 -7.83
C ALA A 118 -1.23 9.95 -9.36
N THR A 119 -2.31 9.39 -9.92
CA THR A 119 -2.49 9.28 -11.38
C THR A 119 -2.57 10.65 -12.08
N GLY A 120 -3.01 11.69 -11.36
CA GLY A 120 -3.06 13.06 -11.85
C GLY A 120 -1.69 13.71 -12.06
N ALA A 121 -0.61 13.19 -11.45
CA ALA A 121 0.73 13.77 -11.62
C ALA A 121 1.23 13.71 -13.08
N CYS A 122 0.72 12.78 -13.88
CA CYS A 122 1.11 12.62 -15.28
C CYS A 122 0.71 13.82 -16.15
N THR A 123 -0.34 14.56 -15.80
CA THR A 123 -0.80 15.72 -16.58
C THR A 123 0.18 16.89 -16.48
N HIS A 124 0.92 17.00 -15.37
CA HIS A 124 1.92 18.05 -15.16
C HIS A 124 3.20 17.81 -15.97
N ILE A 125 3.50 16.55 -16.30
CA ILE A 125 4.66 16.16 -17.14
C ILE A 125 4.24 16.07 -18.62
N ALA A 126 3.02 16.51 -18.97
CA ALA A 126 2.53 16.44 -20.34
C ALA A 126 3.35 17.31 -21.32
N GLU A 127 3.90 18.43 -20.85
CA GLU A 127 4.71 19.36 -21.66
C GLU A 127 6.08 18.78 -22.04
N GLU A 128 6.64 17.89 -21.21
CA GLU A 128 7.92 17.22 -21.46
C GLU A 128 7.78 15.92 -22.26
N MET A 129 6.54 15.46 -22.50
CA MET A 129 6.27 14.17 -23.10
C MET A 129 6.20 14.24 -24.63
N PRO A 130 6.93 13.39 -25.38
CA PRO A 130 6.77 13.31 -26.82
C PRO A 130 5.41 12.68 -27.16
N SER A 131 4.53 13.44 -27.81
CA SER A 131 3.14 13.11 -28.20
C SER A 131 2.15 12.86 -27.03
N PRO A 132 1.83 13.90 -26.22
CA PRO A 132 1.02 13.76 -25.01
C PRO A 132 -0.40 13.27 -25.31
N GLY A 133 -0.99 13.65 -26.46
CA GLY A 133 -2.37 13.29 -26.82
C GLY A 133 -2.67 11.78 -26.92
N ARG A 134 -1.64 10.92 -27.09
CA ARG A 134 -1.81 9.45 -27.10
C ARG A 134 -1.11 8.75 -25.95
N LYS A 135 0.08 9.20 -25.56
CA LYS A 135 0.87 8.54 -24.52
C LYS A 135 0.33 8.82 -23.12
N LEU A 136 -0.18 10.03 -22.88
CA LEU A 136 -0.76 10.39 -21.59
C LEU A 136 -1.95 9.47 -21.20
N PRO A 137 -2.99 9.29 -22.04
CA PRO A 137 -4.08 8.38 -21.68
C PRO A 137 -3.63 6.92 -21.58
N GLN A 138 -2.63 6.49 -22.35
CA GLN A 138 -2.07 5.14 -22.26
C GLN A 138 -1.40 4.89 -20.90
N VAL A 139 -0.60 5.83 -20.40
CA VAL A 139 0.08 5.72 -19.09
C VAL A 139 -0.93 5.73 -17.95
N ILE A 140 -1.95 6.59 -18.01
CA ILE A 140 -3.02 6.65 -17.01
C ILE A 140 -3.76 5.31 -16.95
N ASN A 141 -4.16 4.75 -18.10
CA ASN A 141 -4.88 3.48 -18.15
C ASN A 141 -4.02 2.30 -17.66
N MET A 142 -2.73 2.26 -18.04
CA MET A 142 -1.80 1.23 -17.57
C MET A 142 -1.62 1.28 -16.04
N THR A 143 -1.54 2.48 -15.46
CA THR A 143 -1.44 2.67 -14.01
C THR A 143 -2.71 2.19 -13.30
N MET A 144 -3.88 2.46 -13.88
CA MET A 144 -5.17 2.01 -13.35
C MET A 144 -5.27 0.47 -13.34
N VAL A 145 -4.95 -0.18 -14.47
CA VAL A 145 -4.98 -1.65 -14.59
C VAL A 145 -4.03 -2.30 -13.57
N ILE A 146 -2.81 -1.78 -13.44
CA ILE A 146 -1.83 -2.27 -12.46
C ILE A 146 -2.32 -2.06 -11.03
N GLY A 147 -2.96 -0.92 -10.72
CA GLY A 147 -3.52 -0.64 -9.41
C GLY A 147 -4.68 -1.56 -9.05
N VAL A 148 -5.58 -1.85 -9.99
CA VAL A 148 -6.69 -2.80 -9.80
C VAL A 148 -6.17 -4.21 -9.53
N LEU A 149 -5.18 -4.68 -10.29
CA LEU A 149 -4.56 -5.99 -10.08
C LEU A 149 -3.91 -6.13 -8.69
N ARG A 150 -3.34 -5.04 -8.16
CA ARG A 150 -2.77 -5.03 -6.80
C ARG A 150 -3.84 -4.93 -5.71
N ALA A 151 -4.88 -4.13 -5.94
CA ALA A 151 -5.97 -3.91 -4.98
C ALA A 151 -6.83 -5.17 -4.78
N PHE A 152 -6.87 -6.06 -5.78
CA PHE A 152 -7.56 -7.34 -5.67
C PHE A 152 -6.85 -8.35 -4.75
N LEU A 153 -5.58 -8.10 -4.38
CA LEU A 153 -4.85 -8.93 -3.43
C LEU A 153 -5.07 -8.47 -1.98
N PRO A 154 -5.19 -9.40 -1.02
CA PRO A 154 -6.07 -9.15 0.10
C PRO A 154 -5.36 -8.84 1.43
N SER A 155 -6.18 -8.56 2.44
CA SER A 155 -5.81 -8.25 3.83
C SER A 155 -5.14 -9.43 4.55
N MET A 156 -4.45 -9.13 5.67
CA MET A 156 -3.85 -10.10 6.60
C MET A 156 -4.74 -11.30 6.93
N GLU A 157 -6.05 -11.09 7.06
CA GLU A 157 -7.03 -12.13 7.39
C GLU A 157 -7.22 -13.13 6.24
N VAL A 158 -7.16 -12.67 5.00
CA VAL A 158 -7.26 -13.54 3.81
C VAL A 158 -5.92 -14.25 3.58
N PHE A 159 -4.78 -13.62 3.85
CA PHE A 159 -3.49 -14.32 3.87
C PHE A 159 -3.45 -15.40 4.93
N TYR A 160 -3.97 -15.12 6.13
CA TYR A 160 -4.05 -16.11 7.20
C TYR A 160 -4.97 -17.28 6.84
N GLN A 161 -6.13 -17.03 6.23
CA GLN A 161 -7.01 -18.09 5.73
C GLN A 161 -6.35 -18.93 4.62
N ALA A 162 -5.52 -18.32 3.78
CA ALA A 162 -4.82 -19.03 2.72
C ALA A 162 -3.58 -19.80 3.22
N THR A 163 -3.02 -19.44 4.37
CA THR A 163 -1.69 -19.91 4.79
C THR A 163 -1.72 -20.75 6.07
N GLU A 164 -2.69 -20.54 6.97
CA GLU A 164 -2.82 -21.06 8.35
C GLU A 164 -1.60 -20.90 9.27
N ASN A 165 -0.45 -20.51 8.72
CA ASN A 165 0.76 -20.21 9.45
C ASN A 165 0.87 -18.71 9.68
N LYS A 166 0.75 -18.31 10.95
CA LYS A 166 0.90 -16.92 11.41
C LYS A 166 2.23 -16.30 10.96
N VAL A 167 3.30 -17.10 10.92
CA VAL A 167 4.64 -16.63 10.51
C VAL A 167 4.65 -16.29 9.02
N ALA A 168 4.16 -17.16 8.15
CA ALA A 168 4.16 -16.91 6.71
C ALA A 168 3.22 -15.75 6.32
N ALA A 169 2.05 -15.62 6.97
CA ALA A 169 1.16 -14.47 6.77
C ALA A 169 1.81 -13.15 7.19
N THR A 170 2.50 -13.12 8.34
CA THR A 170 3.19 -11.91 8.82
C THR A 170 4.43 -11.57 8.00
N ILE A 171 5.18 -12.56 7.50
CA ILE A 171 6.29 -12.35 6.57
C ILE A 171 5.77 -11.72 5.27
N LEU A 172 4.70 -12.24 4.70
CA LEU A 172 4.12 -11.74 3.45
C LEU A 172 3.57 -10.32 3.62
N GLN A 173 2.88 -10.05 4.74
CA GLN A 173 2.40 -8.71 5.07
C GLN A 173 3.54 -7.72 5.29
N THR A 174 4.59 -8.13 6.01
CA THR A 174 5.77 -7.29 6.24
C THR A 174 6.48 -6.99 4.93
N TYR A 175 6.60 -7.97 4.04
CA TYR A 175 7.15 -7.81 2.70
C TYR A 175 6.34 -6.82 1.86
N LEU A 176 5.01 -6.94 1.82
CA LEU A 176 4.12 -5.99 1.15
C LEU A 176 4.25 -4.57 1.71
N THR A 177 4.42 -4.46 3.03
CA THR A 177 4.62 -3.19 3.71
C THR A 177 5.96 -2.55 3.35
N LEU A 178 7.02 -3.35 3.19
CA LEU A 178 8.32 -2.90 2.71
C LEU A 178 8.27 -2.47 1.24
N LEU A 179 7.57 -3.21 0.38
CA LEU A 179 7.34 -2.81 -1.02
C LEU A 179 6.64 -1.45 -1.09
N TYR A 180 5.59 -1.27 -0.28
CA TYR A 180 4.90 0.01 -0.15
C TYR A 180 5.88 1.13 0.26
N TYR A 181 6.74 0.88 1.24
CA TYR A 181 7.76 1.83 1.66
C TYR A 181 8.73 2.22 0.53
N THR A 182 9.14 1.30 -0.34
CA THR A 182 9.99 1.63 -1.49
C THR A 182 9.29 2.51 -2.53
N CYS A 183 7.96 2.48 -2.59
CA CYS A 183 7.16 3.30 -3.49
C CYS A 183 6.95 4.73 -2.97
N VAL A 184 6.93 4.93 -1.64
CA VAL A 184 6.66 6.24 -1.03
C VAL A 184 7.68 7.33 -1.45
N PRO A 185 9.01 7.08 -1.44
CA PRO A 185 9.99 8.04 -1.94
C PRO A 185 9.76 8.42 -3.40
N SER A 186 9.37 7.46 -4.25
CA SER A 186 9.12 7.73 -5.68
C SER A 186 7.92 8.67 -5.88
N GLN A 187 6.86 8.51 -5.07
CA GLN A 187 5.72 9.41 -5.08
C GLN A 187 6.10 10.81 -4.57
N TRP A 188 6.95 10.86 -3.53
CA TRP A 188 7.45 12.12 -3.00
C TRP A 188 8.24 12.91 -4.04
N ILE A 189 9.20 12.25 -4.69
CA ILE A 189 10.04 12.82 -5.74
C ILE A 189 9.17 13.31 -6.91
N ALA A 190 8.20 12.50 -7.34
CA ALA A 190 7.27 12.90 -8.38
C ALA A 190 6.50 14.17 -7.96
N SER A 191 5.98 14.23 -6.73
CA SER A 191 5.25 15.40 -6.22
C SER A 191 6.12 16.64 -5.97
N SER A 192 7.41 16.48 -5.63
CA SER A 192 8.32 17.60 -5.33
C SER A 192 8.99 18.18 -6.57
N ARG A 193 8.92 17.49 -7.72
CA ARG A 193 9.18 18.11 -9.04
C ARG A 193 8.01 18.97 -9.54
N ILE A 194 6.85 18.89 -8.88
CA ILE A 194 5.58 19.52 -9.31
C ILE A 194 5.24 20.76 -8.46
N ALA A 195 5.94 20.99 -7.34
CA ALA A 195 5.82 22.19 -6.50
C ALA A 195 6.96 23.18 -6.78
#